data_AF-A0A966V277-F1
#
_entry.id   AF-A0A966V277-F1
#
_cell.length_a   1.000
_cell.length_b   1.000
_cell.length_c   1.000
_cell.angle_alpha   90.00
_cell.angle_beta   90.00
_cell.angle_gamma   90.00
#
_symmetry.space_group_name_H-M   'P 1'
#
loop_
_entity.id
_entity.type
_entity.pdbx_description
1 polymer ?
#
loop_
_entity_poly.entity_id
_entity_poly.type
_entity_poly.pdbx_seq_one_letter_code
_entity_poly.pdbx_strand_id
1 'polypeptide(L)'
;GKNFYNDICKAYGYEKEAVEIQDLYLDGKKQEAAAKVPGEWLKMSHLVGPKSFVKERLAAYKQAGVTVLQVSPVGHDAVKQVETLRSLIDDL
;
A
#
# COMPACT_ATOMS: atom_id res chain seq x y z
N GLY A 1 -17.56 -6.99 -14.31
CA GLY A 1 -16.22 -6.49 -14.68
C GLY A 1 -15.21 -7.04 -13.70
N LYS A 2 -14.07 -7.54 -14.16
CA LYS A 2 -13.03 -8.14 -13.31
C LYS A 2 -12.31 -7.02 -12.55
N ASN A 3 -12.47 -6.96 -11.23
CA ASN A 3 -11.83 -5.95 -10.40
C ASN A 3 -10.37 -6.35 -10.17
N PHE A 4 -9.45 -5.69 -10.88
CA PHE A 4 -8.00 -5.94 -10.76
C PHE A 4 -7.48 -5.88 -9.32
N TYR A 5 -7.99 -4.95 -8.50
CA TYR A 5 -7.57 -4.82 -7.11
C TYR A 5 -8.10 -5.94 -6.21
N ASN A 6 -9.24 -6.53 -6.55
CA ASN A 6 -9.77 -7.72 -5.86
C ASN A 6 -8.84 -8.92 -6.11
N ASP A 7 -8.40 -9.12 -7.35
CA ASP A 7 -7.49 -10.21 -7.71
C ASP A 7 -6.12 -10.05 -7.02
N ILE A 8 -5.60 -8.83 -6.93
CA ILE A 8 -4.35 -8.56 -6.18
C ILE A 8 -4.52 -8.89 -4.69
N CYS A 9 -5.63 -8.47 -4.08
CA CYS A 9 -5.91 -8.74 -2.67
C CYS A 9 -5.93 -10.27 -2.41
N LYS A 10 -6.57 -11.03 -3.31
CA LYS A 10 -6.55 -12.51 -3.29
C LYS A 10 -5.14 -13.07 -3.46
N ALA A 11 -4.37 -12.56 -4.40
CA ALA A 11 -3.00 -13.02 -4.65
C ALA A 11 -2.07 -12.79 -3.45
N TYR A 12 -2.36 -11.78 -2.61
CA TYR A 12 -1.68 -11.54 -1.34
C TYR A 12 -2.22 -12.39 -0.17
N GLY A 13 -3.17 -13.29 -0.41
CA GLY A 13 -3.71 -14.23 0.57
C GLY A 13 -4.98 -13.77 1.30
N TYR A 14 -5.56 -12.62 0.93
CA TYR A 14 -6.73 -12.05 1.60
C TYR A 14 -8.03 -12.34 0.83
N GLU A 15 -8.23 -13.59 0.41
CA GLU A 15 -9.30 -13.92 -0.53
C GLU A 15 -10.70 -13.66 0.05
N LYS A 16 -10.91 -14.00 1.32
CA LYS A 16 -12.18 -13.78 2.00
C LYS A 16 -12.49 -12.30 2.12
N GLU A 17 -11.51 -11.50 2.55
CA GLU A 17 -11.65 -10.06 2.71
C GLU A 17 -11.86 -9.39 1.36
N ALA A 18 -11.18 -9.85 0.30
CA ALA A 18 -11.37 -9.35 -1.05
C ALA A 18 -12.84 -9.47 -1.49
N VAL A 19 -13.46 -10.65 -1.32
CA VAL A 19 -14.88 -10.86 -1.67
C VAL A 19 -15.79 -9.97 -0.82
N GLU A 20 -15.60 -9.93 0.50
CA GLU A 20 -16.44 -9.13 1.40
C GLU A 20 -16.36 -7.62 1.07
N ILE A 21 -15.16 -7.09 0.82
CA ILE A 21 -14.96 -5.68 0.42
C ILE A 21 -15.69 -5.40 -0.90
N GLN A 22 -15.60 -6.32 -1.87
CA GLN A 22 -16.22 -6.15 -3.18
C GLN A 22 -17.76 -6.14 -3.08
N ASP A 23 -18.34 -7.08 -2.34
CA ASP A 23 -19.78 -7.16 -2.15
C ASP A 23 -20.32 -5.89 -1.49
N LEU A 24 -19.69 -5.44 -0.40
CA LEU A 24 -20.06 -4.19 0.27
C LEU A 24 -19.93 -2.97 -0.65
N TYR A 25 -18.89 -2.91 -1.48
CA TYR A 25 -18.68 -1.80 -2.41
C TYR A 25 -19.76 -1.77 -3.51
N LEU A 26 -20.11 -2.93 -4.07
CA LEU A 26 -21.15 -3.06 -5.10
C LEU A 26 -22.55 -2.77 -4.55
N ASP A 27 -22.79 -3.06 -3.27
CA ASP A 27 -24.00 -2.67 -2.53
C ASP A 27 -24.03 -1.17 -2.15
N GLY A 28 -23.01 -0.40 -2.52
CA GLY A 28 -22.91 1.04 -2.22
C GLY A 28 -22.44 1.38 -0.81
N LYS A 29 -22.15 0.37 0.03
CA LYS A 29 -21.71 0.51 1.42
C LYS A 29 -20.22 0.82 1.54
N LYS A 30 -19.79 1.94 0.96
CA LYS A 30 -18.36 2.27 0.80
C LYS A 30 -17.58 2.37 2.12
N GLN A 31 -18.20 2.87 3.19
CA GLN A 31 -17.53 2.98 4.50
C GLN A 31 -17.32 1.61 5.15
N GLU A 32 -18.32 0.72 5.04
CA GLU A 32 -18.20 -0.66 5.52
C GLU A 32 -17.13 -1.41 4.71
N ALA A 33 -17.13 -1.26 3.38
CA ALA A 33 -16.10 -1.83 2.52
C ALA A 33 -14.69 -1.36 2.92
N ALA A 34 -14.52 -0.05 3.17
CA ALA A 34 -13.23 0.51 3.60
C ALA A 34 -12.78 -0.05 4.96
N ALA A 35 -13.71 -0.22 5.90
CA ALA A 35 -13.42 -0.78 7.22
C ALA A 35 -13.00 -2.26 7.17
N LYS A 36 -13.31 -2.98 6.09
CA LYS A 36 -12.93 -4.38 5.88
C LYS A 36 -11.57 -4.56 5.23
N VAL A 37 -10.92 -3.49 4.79
CA VAL A 37 -9.58 -3.57 4.22
C VAL A 37 -8.58 -4.01 5.30
N PRO A 38 -7.83 -5.11 5.12
CA PRO A 38 -6.88 -5.58 6.12
C PRO A 38 -5.80 -4.55 6.42
N GLY A 39 -5.64 -4.20 7.69
CA GLY A 39 -4.63 -3.23 8.12
C GLY A 39 -3.19 -3.68 7.85
N GLU A 40 -2.93 -4.98 7.91
CA GLU A 40 -1.62 -5.55 7.58
C GLU A 40 -1.30 -5.39 6.09
N TRP A 41 -2.27 -5.65 5.22
CA TRP A 41 -2.11 -5.42 3.78
C TRP A 41 -1.78 -3.96 3.50
N LEU A 42 -2.50 -3.02 4.11
CA LEU A 42 -2.23 -1.58 3.97
C LEU A 42 -0.80 -1.21 4.35
N LYS A 43 -0.29 -1.75 5.47
CA LYS A 43 1.10 -1.52 5.92
C LYS A 43 2.12 -2.09 4.95
N MET A 44 1.84 -3.24 4.34
CA MET A 44 2.79 -3.92 3.46
C MET A 44 2.80 -3.35 2.04
N SER A 45 1.68 -2.79 1.58
CA SER A 45 1.54 -2.23 0.23
C SER A 45 1.80 -0.71 0.14
N HIS A 46 1.89 0.00 1.26
CA HIS A 46 2.13 1.46 1.29
C HIS A 46 3.31 1.83 2.18
N LEU A 47 4.03 2.89 1.80
CA LEU A 47 5.11 3.48 2.59
C LEU A 47 4.57 4.57 3.53
N VAL A 48 3.69 4.19 4.46
CA VAL A 48 3.03 5.11 5.41
C VAL A 48 3.36 4.70 6.84
N GLY A 49 3.94 5.62 7.61
CA GLY A 49 4.29 5.40 9.00
C GLY A 49 5.52 6.18 9.44
N PRO A 50 6.12 5.82 10.59
CA PRO A 50 7.39 6.39 11.03
C PRO A 50 8.51 6.19 10.02
N LYS A 51 9.51 7.08 10.02
CA LYS A 51 10.68 6.98 9.12
C LYS A 51 11.42 5.65 9.25
N SER A 52 11.51 5.08 10.45
CA SER A 52 12.14 3.77 10.70
C SER A 52 11.44 2.65 9.94
N PHE A 53 10.11 2.59 10.05
CA PHE A 53 9.29 1.62 9.31
C PHE A 53 9.50 1.75 7.80
N VAL A 54 9.46 2.98 7.27
CA VAL A 54 9.67 3.21 5.83
C VAL A 54 11.08 2.77 5.41
N LYS A 55 12.12 3.05 6.19
CA LYS A 55 13.50 2.57 5.93
C LYS A 55 13.58 1.04 5.89
N GLU A 56 12.97 0.35 6.84
CA GLU A 56 12.93 -1.12 6.86
C GLU A 56 12.25 -1.70 5.60
N ARG A 57 11.15 -1.09 5.16
CA ARG A 57 10.46 -1.50 3.92
C ARG A 57 11.32 -1.28 2.68
N LEU A 58 11.98 -0.13 2.58
CA LEU A 58 12.88 0.17 1.47
C LEU A 58 14.10 -0.77 1.44
N ALA A 59 14.67 -1.10 2.60
CA ALA A 59 15.74 -2.10 2.71
C ALA A 59 15.28 -3.47 2.21
N ALA A 60 14.06 -3.90 2.59
CA ALA A 60 13.48 -5.16 2.11
C ALA A 60 13.28 -5.15 0.58
N TYR A 61 12.83 -4.04 -0.01
CA TYR A 61 12.72 -3.92 -1.47
C TYR A 61 14.07 -3.99 -2.17
N LYS A 62 15.09 -3.32 -1.63
CA LYS A 62 16.47 -3.38 -2.13
C LYS A 62 17.01 -4.82 -2.09
N GLN A 63 16.79 -5.53 -0.98
CA GLN A 63 17.18 -6.95 -0.83
C GLN A 63 16.43 -7.88 -1.80
N ALA A 64 15.19 -7.55 -2.15
CA ALA A 64 14.41 -8.28 -3.17
C ALA A 64 14.81 -7.94 -4.61
N GLY A 65 15.79 -7.05 -4.83
CA GLY A 65 16.30 -6.69 -6.15
C GLY A 65 15.52 -5.58 -6.87
N VAL A 66 14.67 -4.83 -6.16
CA VAL A 66 13.96 -3.68 -6.74
C VAL A 66 14.95 -2.56 -7.04
N THR A 67 14.93 -2.07 -8.29
CA THR A 67 15.81 -0.99 -8.76
C THR A 67 15.09 0.32 -9.03
N VAL A 68 13.77 0.28 -9.19
CA VAL A 68 12.92 1.44 -9.50
C VAL A 68 11.68 1.43 -8.61
N LEU A 69 11.41 2.54 -7.94
CA LEU A 69 10.19 2.77 -7.19
C LEU A 69 9.33 3.82 -7.90
N GLN A 70 8.17 3.41 -8.39
CA GLN A 70 7.13 4.34 -8.79
C GLN A 70 6.34 4.74 -7.54
N VAL A 71 6.30 6.04 -7.24
CA VAL A 71 5.61 6.56 -6.05
C VAL A 71 4.56 7.58 -6.41
N SER A 72 3.45 7.55 -5.66
CA SER A 72 2.38 8.55 -5.72
C SER A 72 2.26 9.19 -4.34
N PRO A 73 2.86 10.37 -4.12
CA PRO A 73 2.78 11.06 -2.84
C PRO A 73 1.33 11.38 -2.45
N VAL A 74 0.99 11.24 -1.17
CA VAL A 74 -0.34 11.51 -0.64
C VAL A 74 -0.22 12.54 0.47
N GLY A 75 -0.68 13.76 0.22
CA GLY A 75 -0.64 14.86 1.19
C GLY A 75 -0.58 16.24 0.52
N HIS A 76 -0.42 17.27 1.33
CA HIS A 76 -0.45 18.67 0.89
C HIS A 76 0.85 19.13 0.20
N ASP A 77 1.96 18.42 0.41
CA ASP A 77 3.27 18.79 -0.14
C ASP A 77 3.99 17.56 -0.70
N ALA A 78 3.74 17.30 -1.99
CA ALA A 78 4.30 16.16 -2.70
C ALA A 78 5.83 16.25 -2.85
N VAL A 79 6.37 17.46 -3.04
CA VAL A 79 7.81 17.67 -3.25
C VAL A 79 8.57 17.26 -2.00
N LYS A 80 8.16 17.77 -0.83
CA LYS A 80 8.76 17.43 0.46
C LYS A 80 8.67 15.94 0.79
N GLN A 81 7.58 15.28 0.41
CA GLN A 81 7.42 13.83 0.59
C GLN A 81 8.41 13.04 -0.26
N VAL A 82 8.61 13.42 -1.52
CA VAL A 82 9.60 12.80 -2.41
C VAL A 82 11.03 13.06 -1.93
N GLU A 83 11.33 14.28 -1.46
CA GLU A 83 12.64 14.60 -0.87
C GLU A 83 12.91 13.77 0.39
N THR A 84 11.90 13.62 1.25
CA THR A 84 12.01 12.77 2.45
C THR A 84 12.29 11.34 2.05
N LEU A 85 11.53 10.79 1.10
CA LEU A 85 11.73 9.42 0.60
C LEU A 85 13.14 9.24 0.02
N ARG A 86 13.61 10.18 -0.79
CA ARG A 86 14.96 10.16 -1.37
C ARG A 86 16.04 10.12 -0.30
N SER A 87 15.95 10.99 0.71
CA SER A 87 16.89 10.98 1.84
C SER A 87 16.88 9.64 2.59
N LEU A 88 15.72 8.99 2.75
CA LEU A 88 15.67 7.66 3.36
C LEU A 88 16.36 6.60 2.48
N ILE A 89 16.26 6.70 1.15
CA ILE A 89 16.91 5.76 0.22
C ILE A 89 18.43 5.96 0.18
N ASP A 90 18.90 7.21 0.17
CA ASP A 90 20.33 7.53 0.15
C ASP A 90 21.05 7.05 1.43
N ASP A 91 20.31 6.88 2.54
CA ASP A 91 20.79 6.37 3.82
C ASP A 91 20.80 4.81 3.92
N LEU A 92 20.39 4.08 2.87
CA LEU A 92 20.30 2.59 2.83
C LEU A 92 21.46 1.93 2.06
#